data_AF-R4VFZ1-F1
#
_entry.id   AF-R4VFZ1-F1
#
_cell.length_a   1.000
_cell.length_b   1.000
_cell.length_c   1.000
_cell.angle_alpha   90.00
_cell.angle_beta   90.00
_cell.angle_gamma   90.00
#
_symmetry.space_group_name_H-M   'P 1'
#
loop_
_entity.id
_entity.type
_entity.pdbx_description
1 polymer ?
#
loop_
_entity_poly.entity_id
_entity_poly.type
_entity_poly.pdbx_seq_one_letter_code
_entity_poly.pdbx_strand_id
1 'polypeptide(L)' 'IDVRKGICLSYSPRPPLKREVKKYTSYDKQRLSVTPGCTGLWQITGRNNIGFEEMVELDLSYIQNRN' A
#
# COMPACT_ATOMS: atom_id res chain seq x y z
N ILE A 1 12.81 1.32 4.16
CA ILE A 1 11.69 1.79 4.99
C ILE A 1 12.08 1.43 6.40
N ASP A 2 12.56 2.43 7.13
CA ASP A 2 13.00 2.25 8.51
C ASP A 2 11.80 2.63 9.39
N VAL A 3 11.30 1.67 10.18
CA VAL A 3 10.16 1.82 11.11
C VAL A 3 10.50 2.73 12.30
N ARG A 4 11.66 3.40 12.29
CA ARG A 4 12.12 4.29 13.38
C ARG A 4 11.87 5.79 13.17
N LYS A 5 11.14 6.22 12.14
CA LYS A 5 10.70 7.62 12.00
C LYS A 5 9.18 7.69 11.94
N GLY A 6 8.59 8.13 13.05
CA GLY A 6 7.15 8.08 13.36
C GLY A 6 6.26 8.99 12.52
N ILE A 7 6.10 8.69 11.23
CA ILE A 7 5.08 9.30 10.35
C ILE A 7 4.31 8.25 9.55
N CYS A 8 4.22 7.01 10.05
CA CYS A 8 3.34 6.00 9.46
C CYS A 8 1.96 6.07 10.11
N LEU A 9 0.92 6.24 9.30
CA LEU A 9 -0.47 6.18 9.78
C LEU A 9 -0.84 4.73 10.14
N SER A 10 -1.69 4.55 11.15
CA SER A 10 -2.11 3.21 11.60
C SER A 10 -2.83 2.41 10.50
N TYR A 11 -3.63 3.10 9.68
CA TYR A 11 -4.40 2.53 8.58
C TYR A 11 -4.05 3.25 7.28
N SER A 12 -3.05 2.77 6.53
CA SER A 12 -2.67 3.28 5.20
C SER A 12 -1.82 2.23 4.47
N PRO A 13 -1.75 2.25 3.13
CA PRO A 13 -1.02 1.25 2.37
C PRO A 13 0.41 1.11 2.85
N ARG A 14 0.88 -0.14 2.96
CA ARG A 14 2.23 -0.38 3.43
C ARG A 14 3.24 0.29 2.49
N PRO A 15 4.42 0.67 3.01
CA PRO A 15 5.48 1.15 2.18
C PRO A 15 5.88 0.08 1.13
N PRO A 16 5.99 0.45 -0.16
CA PRO A 16 6.26 -0.52 -1.20
C PRO A 16 7.73 -0.96 -1.20
N LEU A 17 8.00 -2.22 -1.57
CA LEU A 17 9.37 -2.68 -1.73
C LEU A 17 9.94 -2.13 -3.04
N LYS A 18 11.24 -1.82 -3.06
CA LYS A 18 11.90 -1.32 -4.28
C LYS A 18 11.70 -2.23 -5.51
N ARG A 19 11.62 -3.54 -5.31
CA ARG A 19 11.36 -4.53 -6.37
C ARG A 19 9.94 -4.46 -6.95
N GLU A 20 8.96 -4.02 -6.14
CA GLU A 20 7.56 -3.89 -6.52
C GLU A 20 7.33 -2.59 -7.27
N VAL A 21 7.97 -1.49 -6.81
CA VAL A 21 7.94 -0.20 -7.49
C VAL A 21 8.45 -0.30 -8.93
N LYS A 22 9.42 -1.19 -9.20
CA LYS A 22 9.89 -1.47 -10.56
C LYS A 22 8.83 -2.12 -11.47
N LYS A 23 7.84 -2.80 -10.89
CA LYS A 23 6.73 -3.45 -11.60
C LYS A 23 5.49 -2.57 -11.68
N TYR A 24 5.48 -1.42 -10.99
CA TYR A 24 4.33 -0.52 -10.97
C TYR A 24 4.08 0.10 -12.32
N THR A 25 2.82 0.00 -12.75
CA THR A 25 2.28 0.79 -13.85
C THR A 25 2.16 2.25 -13.44
N SER A 26 1.90 3.14 -14.40
CA SER A 26 1.60 4.55 -14.10
C SER A 26 0.40 4.71 -13.16
N TYR A 27 -0.53 3.77 -13.19
CA TYR A 27 -1.70 3.73 -12.31
C TYR A 27 -1.28 3.39 -10.86
N ASP A 28 -0.47 2.36 -10.67
CA ASP A 28 -0.05 1.89 -9.34
C ASP A 28 0.83 2.90 -8.60
N LYS A 29 1.55 3.76 -9.34
CA LYS A 29 2.36 4.84 -8.78
C LYS A 29 1.56 5.85 -7.97
N GLN A 30 0.24 5.92 -8.12
CA GLN A 30 -0.63 6.73 -7.26
C GLN A 30 -0.46 6.38 -5.76
N ARG A 31 -0.08 5.13 -5.45
CA ARG A 31 0.25 4.70 -4.08
C ARG A 31 1.45 5.42 -3.47
N LEU A 32 2.34 5.99 -4.29
CA LEU A 32 3.51 6.74 -3.82
C LEU A 32 3.15 8.18 -3.44
N SER A 33 1.99 8.67 -3.87
CA SER A 33 1.52 10.03 -3.61
C SER A 33 0.89 10.19 -2.23
N VAL A 34 0.66 9.08 -1.51
CA VAL A 34 0.08 9.08 -0.16
C VAL A 34 1.10 8.73 0.91
N THR A 35 0.91 9.27 2.11
CA THR A 35 1.71 8.90 3.28
C THR A 35 1.49 7.41 3.58
N PRO A 36 2.55 6.58 3.56
CA PRO A 36 2.38 5.16 3.77
C PRO A 36 2.02 4.86 5.23
N GLY A 37 1.31 3.75 5.46
CA GLY A 37 0.90 3.31 6.79
C GLY A 37 1.73 2.17 7.34
N CYS A 38 1.66 1.96 8.65
CA CYS A 38 2.28 0.78 9.27
C CYS A 38 1.58 -0.52 8.85
N THR A 39 0.27 -0.45 8.58
CA THR A 39 -0.56 -1.61 8.25
C THR A 39 -1.37 -1.36 6.98
N GLY A 40 -1.09 -2.13 5.94
CA GLY A 40 -1.91 -2.15 4.72
C GLY A 40 -3.16 -3.00 4.90
N LEU A 41 -4.29 -2.58 4.32
CA LEU A 41 -5.58 -3.30 4.46
C LEU A 41 -5.49 -4.75 4.01
N TRP A 42 -4.79 -5.00 2.91
CA TRP A 42 -4.55 -6.35 2.40
C TRP A 42 -3.80 -7.26 3.40
N GLN A 43 -3.06 -6.71 4.37
CA GLN A 43 -2.42 -7.52 5.43
C GLN A 43 -3.44 -8.00 6.47
N ILE A 44 -4.53 -7.26 6.64
CA ILE A 44 -5.62 -7.59 7.56
C ILE A 44 -6.63 -8.49 6.84
N THR A 45 -6.92 -8.23 5.56
CA THR A 45 -7.95 -8.92 4.78
C THR A 45 -7.43 -10.10 3.95
N GLY A 46 -6.18 -10.06 3.49
CA GLY A 46 -5.62 -10.97 2.48
C GLY A 46 -4.82 -12.14 3.03
N ARG A 47 -5.29 -12.79 4.10
CA ARG A 47 -4.52 -13.86 4.77
C ARG A 47 -4.31 -15.15 3.97
N ASN A 48 -4.93 -15.35 2.79
CA ASN A 48 -4.80 -16.67 2.14
C ASN A 48 -4.59 -16.79 0.62
N ASN A 49 -4.85 -15.82 -0.26
CA ASN A 49 -4.43 -15.99 -1.68
C ASN A 49 -4.58 -14.77 -2.62
N ILE A 50 -4.42 -13.54 -2.13
CA ILE A 50 -4.60 -12.37 -3.01
C ILE A 50 -3.36 -12.12 -3.87
N GLY A 51 -3.58 -11.84 -5.16
CA GLY A 51 -2.52 -11.52 -6.12
C GLY A 51 -1.88 -10.15 -5.88
N PHE A 52 -0.77 -9.87 -6.56
CA PHE A 52 -0.11 -8.56 -6.49
C PHE A 52 -1.01 -7.42 -7.01
N GLU A 53 -1.75 -7.69 -8.08
CA GLU A 53 -2.67 -6.72 -8.69
C GLU A 53 -3.83 -6.40 -7.73
N GLU A 54 -4.47 -7.44 -7.18
CA GLU A 54 -5.54 -7.29 -6.19
C GLU A 54 -5.08 -6.57 -4.92
N MET A 55 -3.83 -6.81 -4.47
CA MET A 55 -3.21 -6.04 -3.39
C MET A 55 -3.10 -4.55 -3.72
N VAL A 56 -2.69 -4.22 -4.94
CA VAL A 56 -2.56 -2.82 -5.40
C VAL A 56 -3.93 -2.17 -5.49
N GLU A 57 -4.93 -2.86 -6.01
CA GLU A 57 -6.31 -2.38 -6.11
C GLU A 57 -6.92 -2.10 -4.73
N LEU A 58 -6.74 -2.99 -3.76
CA LEU A 58 -7.20 -2.77 -2.39
C LEU A 58 -6.55 -1.53 -1.75
N ASP A 59 -5.24 -1.35 -1.97
CA ASP A 59 -4.53 -0.18 -1.47
C ASP A 59 -5.02 1.12 -2.14
N LEU A 60 -5.30 1.10 -3.45
CA LEU A 60 -5.83 2.26 -4.19
C LEU A 60 -7.28 2.57 -3.82
N SER A 61 -8.13 1.55 -3.70
CA SER A 61 -9.51 1.68 -3.26
C SER A 61 -9.58 2.32 -1.87
N TYR A 62 -8.68 1.93 -0.97
CA TYR A 62 -8.60 2.58 0.35
C TYR A 62 -8.19 4.04 0.27
N ILE A 63 -7.19 4.38 -0.55
CA ILE A 63 -6.77 5.77 -0.76
C ILE A 63 -7.95 6.61 -1.28
N GLN A 64 -8.69 6.09 -2.26
CA GLN A 64 -9.83 6.77 -2.85
C GLN A 64 -11.00 6.96 -1.87
N ASN A 65 -11.31 5.94 -1.06
CA ASN A 65 -12.38 6.00 -0.06
C ASN A 65 -12.04 6.82 1.20
N ARG A 66 -10.80 7.30 1.33
CA ARG A 66 -10.36 8.12 2.48
C ARG A 66 -10.61 9.63 2.28
N ASN A 67 -11.17 10.04 1.14
CA ASN A 67 -11.61 11.41 0.86
C ASN A 67 -13.02 11.67 1.39
#